data_AF-A0AAN1SYZ3-F1
#
_entry.id   AF-A0AAN1SYZ3-F1
#
_cell.length_a   1.000
_cell.length_b   1.000
_cell.length_c   1.000
_cell.angle_alpha   90.00
_cell.angle_beta   90.00
_cell.angle_gamma   90.00
#
_symmetry.space_group_name_H-M   'P 1'
#
loop_
_entity.id
_entity.type
_entity.pdbx_description
1 polymer ?
#
loop_
_entity_poly.entity_id
_entity_poly.type
_entity_poly.pdbx_seq_one_letter_code
_entity_poly.pdbx_strand_id
1 'polypeptide(L)'
;MLPKFEFGEEVRIIRNVRNDGTYPGVPTGQLLIRRGSTGFVINVGTFLQDQLIYTVNFLDQDKIVGFREEELIGIAEPWVPSRFESREKVRSKVTLAVQGCVRATPGAEGEILKVLRDEAGGVQYQVIFHDHVLQVPEAALEAVHVYDDEEVTNAASH
;
A
#
# COMPACT_ATOMS: atom_id res chain seq x y z
N MET A 1 8.74 5.45 -19.49
CA MET A 1 8.45 4.16 -18.83
C MET A 1 7.39 3.45 -19.66
N LEU A 2 7.46 2.12 -19.75
CA LEU A 2 6.38 1.32 -20.34
C LEU A 2 5.34 1.05 -19.23
N PRO A 3 4.03 1.17 -19.51
CA PRO A 3 3.01 0.85 -18.54
C PRO A 3 2.99 -0.65 -18.22
N LYS A 4 2.78 -0.98 -16.94
CA LYS A 4 2.57 -2.35 -16.46
C LYS A 4 1.18 -2.89 -16.81
N PHE A 5 0.18 -2.02 -16.89
CA PHE A 5 -1.22 -2.37 -17.16
C PHE A 5 -1.77 -1.58 -18.35
N GLU A 6 -2.56 -2.21 -19.21
CA GLU A 6 -3.19 -1.59 -20.38
C GLU A 6 -4.67 -1.25 -20.16
N PHE A 7 -5.25 -0.48 -21.07
CA PHE A 7 -6.68 -0.19 -21.08
C PHE A 7 -7.51 -1.49 -21.11
N GLY A 8 -8.50 -1.58 -20.23
CA GLY A 8 -9.40 -2.72 -20.09
C GLY A 8 -8.89 -3.81 -19.15
N GLU A 9 -7.67 -3.72 -18.63
CA GLU A 9 -7.17 -4.68 -17.65
C GLU A 9 -7.86 -4.52 -16.29
N GLU A 10 -8.20 -5.67 -15.69
CA GLU A 10 -8.69 -5.72 -14.32
C GLU A 10 -7.51 -5.71 -13.34
N VAL A 11 -7.54 -4.74 -12.43
CA VAL A 11 -6.53 -4.54 -11.40
C VAL A 11 -7.17 -4.59 -10.03
N ARG A 12 -6.39 -5.00 -9.04
CA ARG A 12 -6.75 -4.96 -7.62
C ARG A 12 -5.96 -3.87 -6.91
N ILE A 13 -6.65 -3.09 -6.10
CA ILE A 13 -6.04 -2.07 -5.26
C ILE A 13 -5.40 -2.73 -4.06
N ILE A 14 -4.14 -2.43 -3.80
CA ILE A 14 -3.41 -3.06 -2.68
C ILE A 14 -3.31 -2.18 -1.44
N ARG A 15 -3.69 -0.89 -1.54
CA ARG A 15 -3.67 0.07 -0.42
C ARG A 15 -4.94 0.89 -0.29
N ASN A 16 -5.26 1.36 0.91
CA ASN A 16 -6.37 2.28 1.11
C ASN A 16 -6.03 3.63 0.47
N VAL A 17 -6.83 4.07 -0.50
CA VAL A 17 -6.64 5.35 -1.18
C VAL A 17 -7.56 6.37 -0.58
N ARG A 18 -6.96 7.46 -0.10
CA ARG A 18 -7.66 8.61 0.49
C ARG A 18 -7.53 9.81 -0.44
N ASN A 19 -8.51 10.69 -0.41
CA ASN A 19 -8.46 11.91 -1.20
C ASN A 19 -7.33 12.81 -0.70
N ASP A 20 -6.35 13.11 -1.54
CA ASP A 20 -5.28 14.07 -1.25
C ASP A 20 -5.67 15.52 -1.60
N GLY A 21 -6.91 15.72 -2.08
CA GLY A 21 -7.44 17.01 -2.53
C GLY A 21 -7.64 17.08 -4.05
N THR A 22 -7.28 16.02 -4.79
CA THR A 22 -7.45 15.96 -6.25
C THR A 22 -8.82 15.42 -6.69
N TYR A 23 -9.52 14.68 -5.83
CA TYR A 23 -10.85 14.14 -6.14
C TYR A 23 -11.95 15.15 -5.81
N PRO A 24 -12.81 15.54 -6.77
CA PRO A 24 -13.83 16.56 -6.57
C PRO A 24 -14.97 16.07 -5.66
N GLY A 25 -15.50 16.97 -4.84
CA GLY A 25 -16.69 16.69 -4.02
C GLY A 25 -16.45 15.81 -2.78
N VAL A 26 -15.21 15.41 -2.51
CA VAL A 26 -14.83 14.58 -1.36
C VAL A 26 -13.83 15.37 -0.49
N PRO A 27 -13.99 15.44 0.85
CA PRO A 27 -13.00 16.04 1.73
C PRO A 27 -11.63 15.36 1.68
N THR A 28 -10.56 16.14 1.83
CA THR A 28 -9.19 15.63 1.96
C THR A 28 -9.10 14.68 3.16
N GLY A 29 -8.42 13.54 2.98
CA GLY A 29 -8.26 12.48 3.97
C GLY A 29 -9.39 11.44 3.98
N GLN A 30 -10.53 11.69 3.31
CA GLN A 30 -11.61 10.70 3.23
C GLN A 30 -11.20 9.50 2.37
N LEU A 31 -11.56 8.29 2.82
CA LEU A 31 -11.31 7.05 2.07
C LEU A 31 -12.13 7.05 0.77
N LEU A 32 -11.42 6.99 -0.36
CA LEU A 32 -12.02 6.88 -1.69
C LEU A 32 -12.27 5.41 -2.02
N ILE A 33 -11.21 4.59 -1.98
CA ILE A 33 -11.22 3.18 -2.36
C ILE A 33 -10.48 2.38 -1.28
N ARG A 34 -11.07 1.24 -0.89
CA ARG A 34 -10.48 0.33 0.09
C ARG A 34 -9.52 -0.64 -0.61
N ARG A 35 -8.46 -1.05 0.08
CA ARG A 35 -7.62 -2.17 -0.38
C ARG A 35 -8.46 -3.43 -0.61
N GLY A 36 -8.08 -4.22 -1.60
CA GLY A 36 -8.80 -5.41 -2.03
C GLY A 36 -9.90 -5.13 -3.07
N SER A 37 -10.36 -3.88 -3.22
CA SER A 37 -11.29 -3.51 -4.29
C SER A 37 -10.66 -3.74 -5.67
N THR A 38 -11.46 -4.23 -6.62
CA THR A 38 -11.05 -4.44 -8.00
C THR A 38 -11.73 -3.42 -8.91
N GLY A 39 -11.08 -3.10 -10.03
CA GLY A 39 -11.60 -2.16 -11.01
C GLY A 39 -10.88 -2.32 -12.35
N PHE A 40 -11.36 -1.60 -13.36
CA PHE A 40 -10.83 -1.70 -14.72
C PHE A 40 -10.05 -0.44 -15.09
N VAL A 41 -8.86 -0.61 -15.66
CA VAL A 41 -8.06 0.50 -16.18
C VAL A 41 -8.79 1.11 -17.39
N ILE A 42 -9.11 2.39 -17.34
CA ILE A 42 -9.77 3.13 -18.42
C ILE A 42 -8.89 4.22 -19.05
N ASN A 43 -7.75 4.54 -18.43
CA ASN A 43 -6.77 5.44 -19.01
C ASN A 43 -5.39 5.21 -18.38
N VAL A 44 -4.34 5.39 -19.18
CA VAL A 44 -2.96 5.47 -18.70
C VAL A 44 -2.41 6.83 -19.13
N GLY A 45 -2.18 7.69 -18.16
CA GLY A 45 -1.65 9.04 -18.37
C GLY A 45 -0.30 9.23 -17.69
N THR A 46 0.26 10.42 -17.84
CA THR A 46 1.47 10.84 -17.12
C THR A 46 1.17 12.08 -16.27
N PHE A 47 1.74 12.11 -15.07
CA PHE A 47 1.76 13.26 -14.17
C PHE A 47 3.20 13.77 -14.07
N LEU A 48 3.38 15.11 -14.12
CA LEU A 48 4.69 15.75 -14.10
C LEU A 48 5.71 15.10 -15.06
N GLN A 49 5.25 14.76 -16.28
CA GLN A 49 5.99 14.16 -17.40
C GLN A 49 6.60 12.76 -17.18
N ASP A 50 6.94 12.38 -15.94
CA ASP A 50 7.69 11.15 -15.66
C ASP A 50 6.95 10.10 -14.81
N GLN A 51 5.81 10.45 -14.17
CA GLN A 51 5.06 9.52 -13.32
C GLN A 51 3.85 8.96 -14.06
N LEU A 52 3.78 7.64 -14.25
CA LEU A 52 2.59 7.00 -14.82
C LEU A 52 1.43 7.01 -13.81
N ILE A 53 0.25 7.41 -14.29
CA ILE A 53 -0.99 7.38 -13.53
C ILE A 53 -2.02 6.54 -14.29
N TYR A 54 -2.50 5.49 -13.64
CA TYR A 54 -3.55 4.61 -14.11
C TYR A 54 -4.89 5.12 -13.58
N THR A 55 -5.79 5.48 -14.49
CA THR A 55 -7.17 5.81 -14.12
C THR A 55 -7.98 4.52 -14.11
N VAL A 56 -8.53 4.18 -12.94
CA VAL A 56 -9.28 2.93 -12.73
C VAL A 56 -10.73 3.28 -12.42
N ASN A 57 -11.65 2.59 -13.10
CA ASN A 57 -13.07 2.68 -12.86
C ASN A 57 -13.56 1.54 -11.96
N PHE A 58 -14.23 1.89 -10.86
CA PHE A 58 -14.86 0.96 -9.92
C PHE A 58 -16.36 0.98 -10.16
N LEU A 59 -16.84 0.02 -10.96
CA LEU A 59 -18.25 -0.06 -11.35
C LEU A 59 -19.18 -0.19 -10.14
N ASP A 60 -18.79 -0.93 -9.11
CA ASP A 60 -19.59 -1.15 -7.90
C ASP A 60 -19.78 0.12 -7.06
N GLN A 61 -18.85 1.08 -7.17
CA GLN A 61 -18.83 2.30 -6.36
C GLN A 61 -19.13 3.56 -7.17
N ASP A 62 -19.29 3.43 -8.50
CA ASP A 62 -19.41 4.53 -9.47
C ASP A 62 -18.33 5.61 -9.27
N LYS A 63 -17.07 5.17 -9.14
CA LYS A 63 -15.92 6.04 -8.90
C LYS A 63 -14.83 5.82 -9.93
N ILE A 64 -14.22 6.92 -10.36
CA ILE A 64 -13.07 6.93 -11.25
C ILE A 64 -11.91 7.60 -10.53
N VAL A 65 -10.87 6.84 -10.17
CA VAL A 65 -9.76 7.32 -9.36
C VAL A 65 -8.43 7.05 -10.07
N GLY A 66 -7.48 7.98 -9.95
CA GLY A 66 -6.13 7.82 -10.45
C GLY A 66 -5.22 7.14 -9.43
N PHE A 67 -4.40 6.20 -9.88
CA PHE A 67 -3.47 5.41 -9.08
C PHE A 67 -2.09 5.42 -9.71
N ARG A 68 -1.06 5.38 -8.88
CA ARG A 68 0.30 5.05 -9.31
C ARG A 68 0.44 3.54 -9.47
N GLU A 69 1.49 3.14 -10.19
CA GLU A 69 1.78 1.71 -10.41
C GLU A 69 1.93 0.93 -9.11
N GLU A 70 2.56 1.53 -8.08
CA GLU A 70 2.77 0.87 -6.79
C GLU A 70 1.50 0.61 -5.99
N GLU A 71 0.33 1.10 -6.43
CA GLU A 71 -0.96 0.93 -5.75
C GLU A 71 -1.78 -0.22 -6.34
N LEU A 72 -1.34 -0.74 -7.48
CA LEU A 72 -2.06 -1.69 -8.31
C LEU A 72 -1.33 -3.02 -8.39
N ILE A 73 -2.11 -4.09 -8.47
CA ILE A 73 -1.61 -5.42 -8.80
C ILE A 73 -2.57 -6.07 -9.80
N GLY A 74 -2.05 -6.88 -10.72
CA GLY A 74 -2.90 -7.61 -11.65
C GLY A 74 -3.83 -8.58 -10.91
N ILE A 75 -5.04 -8.80 -11.43
CA ILE A 75 -6.03 -9.65 -10.75
C ILE A 75 -5.54 -11.09 -10.50
N ALA A 76 -4.67 -11.60 -11.39
CA ALA A 76 -4.06 -12.92 -11.30
C ALA A 76 -2.81 -12.98 -10.40
N GLU A 77 -2.25 -11.83 -10.01
CA GLU A 77 -1.11 -11.80 -9.10
C GLU A 77 -1.57 -12.11 -7.67
N PRO A 78 -0.77 -12.87 -6.88
CA PRO A 78 -1.13 -13.23 -5.52
C PRO A 78 -1.24 -11.98 -4.64
N TRP A 79 -2.40 -11.76 -4.05
CA TRP A 79 -2.61 -10.71 -3.07
C TRP A 79 -2.43 -11.26 -1.66
N VAL A 80 -1.30 -10.93 -1.04
CA VAL A 80 -1.08 -11.15 0.39
C VAL A 80 -1.33 -9.80 1.08
N PRO A 81 -2.37 -9.67 1.92
CA PRO A 81 -2.62 -8.41 2.61
C PRO A 81 -1.46 -8.10 3.55
N SER A 82 -0.74 -7.02 3.28
CA SER A 82 0.28 -6.45 4.17
C SER A 82 -0.40 -5.67 5.29
N ARG A 83 0.12 -5.77 6.52
CA ARG A 83 -0.29 -4.90 7.64
C ARG A 83 0.18 -3.47 7.47
N PHE A 84 1.30 -3.25 6.76
CA PHE A 84 1.88 -1.94 6.59
C PHE A 84 2.19 -1.65 5.11
N GLU A 85 2.22 -0.40 4.71
CA GLU A 85 2.44 0.00 3.32
C GLU A 85 3.70 0.85 3.13
N SER A 86 4.17 0.99 1.89
CA SER A 86 5.27 1.90 1.57
C SER A 86 4.96 3.33 1.99
N ARG A 87 5.95 4.00 2.59
CA ARG A 87 5.91 5.33 3.23
C ARG A 87 5.16 5.38 4.56
N GLU A 88 4.67 4.24 5.06
CA GLU A 88 4.06 4.20 6.38
C GLU A 88 5.12 4.23 7.48
N LYS A 89 4.83 4.98 8.54
CA LYS A 89 5.67 5.05 9.73
C LYS A 89 5.35 3.89 10.66
N VAL A 90 6.38 3.12 10.96
CA VAL A 90 6.32 1.95 11.83
C VAL A 90 7.28 2.10 13.00
N ARG A 91 7.04 1.34 14.07
CA ARG A 91 7.97 1.14 15.18
C ARG A 91 8.46 -0.29 15.20
N SER A 92 9.73 -0.48 15.54
CA SER A 92 10.27 -1.81 15.79
C SER A 92 9.74 -2.33 17.13
N LYS A 93 9.20 -3.55 17.16
CA LYS A 93 8.78 -4.22 18.40
C LYS A 93 9.92 -4.94 19.10
N VAL A 94 11.00 -5.23 18.36
CA VAL A 94 12.14 -6.03 18.81
C VAL A 94 13.44 -5.32 18.53
N THR A 95 14.53 -5.80 19.12
CA THR A 95 15.88 -5.34 18.76
C THR A 95 16.25 -5.95 17.42
N LEU A 96 16.51 -5.09 16.43
CA LEU A 96 17.03 -5.50 15.12
C LEU A 96 18.55 -5.32 15.13
N ALA A 97 19.27 -6.41 14.86
CA ALA A 97 20.72 -6.42 14.80
C ALA A 97 21.21 -7.06 13.50
N VAL A 98 22.24 -6.46 12.90
CA VAL A 98 22.92 -6.98 11.71
C VAL A 98 24.36 -7.30 12.10
N GLN A 99 24.78 -8.56 11.91
CA GLN A 99 26.11 -9.04 12.31
C GLN A 99 26.47 -8.77 13.78
N GLY A 100 25.48 -8.85 14.68
CA GLY A 100 25.68 -8.59 16.11
C GLY A 100 25.67 -7.11 16.51
N CYS A 101 25.61 -6.18 15.56
CA CYS A 101 25.46 -4.75 15.84
C CYS A 101 23.98 -4.36 15.85
N VAL A 102 23.49 -3.79 16.95
CA VAL A 102 22.12 -3.26 17.06
C VAL A 102 21.95 -2.08 16.10
N ARG A 103 20.93 -2.16 15.25
CA ARG A 103 20.57 -1.13 14.26
C ARG A 103 19.26 -0.44 14.61
N ALA A 104 18.35 -1.12 15.28
CA ALA A 104 17.14 -0.53 15.83
C ALA A 104 16.78 -1.20 17.16
N THR A 105 16.37 -0.40 18.14
CA THR A 105 15.84 -0.89 19.43
C THR A 105 14.31 -0.98 19.37
N PRO A 106 13.67 -1.73 20.28
CA PRO A 106 12.23 -1.64 20.46
C PRO A 106 11.78 -0.19 20.65
N GLY A 107 10.70 0.21 19.99
CA GLY A 107 10.19 1.58 19.95
C GLY A 107 10.88 2.51 18.94
N ALA A 108 11.96 2.08 18.28
CA ALA A 108 12.59 2.87 17.24
C ALA A 108 11.63 3.07 16.06
N GLU A 109 11.44 4.32 15.65
CA GLU A 109 10.62 4.68 14.49
C GLU A 109 11.40 4.47 13.19
N GLY A 110 10.70 3.98 12.17
CA GLY A 110 11.19 3.82 10.82
C GLY A 110 10.09 4.05 9.79
N GLU A 111 10.48 4.17 8.53
CA GLU A 111 9.58 4.33 7.40
C GLU A 111 9.73 3.16 6.43
N ILE A 112 8.63 2.61 5.95
CA ILE A 112 8.68 1.50 4.98
C ILE A 112 9.07 2.05 3.62
N LEU A 113 10.19 1.60 3.08
CA LEU A 113 10.59 1.89 1.71
C LEU A 113 9.91 0.97 0.71
N LYS A 114 9.80 -0.33 1.05
CA LYS A 114 9.30 -1.34 0.12
C LYS A 114 8.64 -2.49 0.85
N VAL A 115 7.56 -3.02 0.26
CA VAL A 115 6.90 -4.25 0.70
C VAL A 115 7.35 -5.40 -0.20
N LEU A 116 7.91 -6.46 0.39
CA LEU A 116 8.37 -7.68 -0.27
C LEU A 116 7.35 -8.78 0.03
N ARG A 117 6.62 -9.23 -0.99
CA ARG A 117 5.47 -10.15 -0.85
C ARG A 117 5.75 -11.58 -1.34
N ASP A 118 6.94 -11.83 -1.88
CA ASP A 118 7.31 -13.07 -2.60
C ASP A 118 8.41 -13.89 -1.90
N GLU A 119 8.60 -13.69 -0.60
CA GLU A 119 9.57 -14.48 0.17
C GLU A 119 8.88 -15.64 0.89
N ALA A 120 9.55 -16.79 0.96
CA ALA A 120 9.04 -18.04 1.56
C ALA A 120 8.63 -17.92 3.05
N GLY A 121 8.85 -16.76 3.69
CA GLY A 121 8.46 -16.43 5.06
C GLY A 121 7.26 -15.48 5.19
N GLY A 122 6.56 -15.17 4.10
CA GLY A 122 5.45 -14.22 4.08
C GLY A 122 5.88 -12.79 3.74
N VAL A 123 5.13 -11.79 4.22
CA VAL A 123 5.41 -10.38 3.91
C VAL A 123 6.62 -9.88 4.71
N GLN A 124 7.64 -9.40 4.01
CA GLN A 124 8.75 -8.67 4.59
C GLN A 124 8.73 -7.20 4.15
N TYR A 125 9.33 -6.34 4.94
CA TYR A 125 9.38 -4.90 4.71
C TYR A 125 10.82 -4.44 4.67
N GLN A 126 11.18 -3.65 3.67
CA GLN A 126 12.39 -2.84 3.75
C GLN A 126 12.03 -1.56 4.49
N VAL A 127 12.54 -1.42 5.71
CA VAL A 127 12.27 -0.28 6.57
C VAL A 127 13.57 0.50 6.75
N ILE A 128 13.50 1.82 6.57
CA ILE A 128 14.60 2.70 6.95
C ILE A 128 14.42 3.16 8.40
N PHE A 129 15.38 2.80 9.24
CA PHE A 129 15.51 3.28 10.61
C PHE A 129 16.68 4.26 10.65
N HIS A 130 16.40 5.56 10.80
CA HIS A 130 17.39 6.62 10.68
C HIS A 130 18.19 6.51 9.37
N ASP A 131 19.45 6.06 9.43
CA ASP A 131 20.36 5.95 8.27
C ASP A 131 20.54 4.50 7.78
N HIS A 132 19.72 3.56 8.25
CA HIS A 132 19.89 2.13 7.98
C HIS A 132 18.64 1.51 7.38
N VAL A 133 18.78 0.88 6.21
CA VAL A 133 17.73 0.07 5.60
C VAL A 133 17.86 -1.36 6.11
N LEU A 134 16.80 -1.87 6.72
CA LEU A 134 16.70 -3.23 7.24
C LEU A 134 15.55 -3.96 6.56
N GLN A 135 15.76 -5.24 6.27
CA GLN A 135 14.67 -6.13 5.89
C GLN A 135 14.09 -6.77 7.15
N VAL A 136 12.81 -6.54 7.40
CA VAL A 136 12.15 -6.85 8.67
C VAL A 136 10.83 -7.59 8.39
N PRO A 137 10.55 -8.71 9.06
CA PRO A 137 9.28 -9.39 8.92
C PRO A 137 8.13 -8.61 9.57
N GLU A 138 6.91 -8.81 9.08
CA GLU A 138 5.71 -8.15 9.61
C GLU A 138 5.55 -8.24 11.13
N ALA A 139 5.85 -9.39 11.72
CA ALA A 139 5.67 -9.64 13.14
C ALA A 139 6.55 -8.76 14.05
N ALA A 140 7.62 -8.20 13.51
CA ALA A 140 8.59 -7.36 14.23
C ALA A 140 8.26 -5.86 14.19
N LEU A 141 7.19 -5.45 13.49
CA LEU A 141 6.79 -4.06 13.33
C LEU A 141 5.41 -3.79 13.96
N GLU A 142 5.17 -2.54 14.35
CA GLU A 142 3.87 -2.00 14.74
C GLU A 142 3.63 -0.62 14.12
N ALA A 143 2.36 -0.23 13.90
CA ALA A 143 2.04 1.06 13.29
C ALA A 143 2.27 2.20 14.30
N VAL A 144 2.82 3.33 13.85
CA VAL A 144 2.91 4.55 14.68
C VAL A 144 1.52 5.20 14.81
N HIS A 145 0.70 5.12 13.76
CA HIS A 145 -0.68 5.58 13.74
C HIS A 145 -1.59 4.43 13.34
N VAL A 146 -2.49 4.04 14.23
CA VAL A 146 -3.66 3.24 13.85
C VAL A 146 -4.65 4.22 13.23
N TYR A 147 -4.78 4.22 11.90
CA TYR A 147 -5.99 4.77 11.32
C TYR A 147 -7.10 3.79 11.72
N ASP A 148 -8.06 4.27 12.53
CA ASP A 148 -9.32 3.57 12.81
C ASP A 148 -10.11 3.46 11.50
N ASP A 149 -9.65 2.59 10.61
CA ASP A 149 -10.50 2.06 9.57
C ASP A 149 -11.37 1.04 10.29
N GLU A 150 -12.51 1.50 10.85
CA GLU A 150 -13.53 0.63 11.41
C GLU A 150 -13.67 -0.57 10.47
N GLU A 151 -13.24 -1.73 10.95
CA GLU A 151 -13.47 -3.00 10.31
C GLU A 151 -14.98 -3.23 10.38
N VAL A 152 -15.71 -2.64 9.43
CA VAL A 152 -17.04 -3.15 9.07
C VAL A 152 -16.76 -4.47 8.39
N THR A 153 -16.53 -5.47 9.23
CA THR A 153 -16.59 -6.88 8.91
C THR A 153 -18.03 -7.08 8.47
N ASN A 154 -18.27 -6.93 7.17
CA ASN A 154 -19.57 -7.26 6.60
C ASN A 154 -19.63 -8.78 6.60
N ALA A 155 -19.94 -9.34 7.77
CA ALA A 155 -20.31 -10.72 7.93
C ALA A 155 -21.53 -10.92 7.05
N ALA A 156 -21.32 -11.56 5.90
CA ALA A 156 -22.40 -12.10 5.11
C ALA A 156 -23.28 -12.94 6.04
N SER A 157 -24.49 -12.44 6.29
CA SER A 157 -25.55 -13.11 7.03
C SER A 157 -26.85 -12.76 6.35
N HIS A 158 -27.18 -13.45 5.26
CA HIS A 158 -28.41 -14.24 5.08
C HIS A 158 -28.68 -14.56 3.60
#